data_AF-A0A9E4N5G4-F1
#
_entry.id   AF-A0A9E4N5G4-F1
#
_cell.length_a   1.000
_cell.length_b   1.000
_cell.length_c   1.000
_cell.angle_alpha   90.00
_cell.angle_beta   90.00
_cell.angle_gamma   90.00
#
_symmetry.space_group_name_H-M   'P 1'
#
loop_
_entity.id
_entity.type
_entity.pdbx_description
1 polymer ?
#
loop_
_entity_poly.entity_id
_entity_poly.type
_entity_poly.pdbx_seq_one_letter_code
_entity_poly.pdbx_strand_id
1 'polypeptide(L)'
;MTRKEQIEALNKDWAENPRWTDVKRGYSAEDVVRLRGSVQPEYTYAKKGAEKLWDLVRGDAKKGYVNCMGAITGGQAMQQAKAGIEAIYLSGWQVAADGNTSETMYPDQSLYAYDSVPTMVRRINSAFKRADEIQWSRDINPGDEGHVDYFLPIVADAEAGFGGVLNAFELMKNMIAAGAAGVHYEDQLAAVKKCGHMGGKVLVPTQEAVQKLIAARLAADVMGVPTLV
;
A
#
# COMPACT_ATOMS: atom_id res chain seq x y z
N MET A 1 3.97 13.91 -23.44
CA MET A 1 5.30 14.32 -22.94
C MET A 1 6.38 13.44 -23.54
N THR A 2 7.49 14.03 -23.97
CA THR A 2 8.69 13.29 -24.38
C THR A 2 9.36 12.61 -23.17
N ARG A 3 10.27 11.65 -23.40
CA ARG A 3 11.04 11.05 -22.29
C ARG A 3 11.81 12.09 -21.49
N LYS A 4 12.41 13.07 -22.17
CA LYS A 4 13.16 14.18 -21.55
C LYS A 4 12.27 15.00 -20.61
N GLU A 5 11.08 15.39 -21.08
CA GLU A 5 10.11 16.13 -20.24
C GLU A 5 9.66 15.32 -19.02
N GLN A 6 9.49 14.00 -19.15
CA GLN A 6 9.13 13.14 -18.00
C GLN A 6 10.24 13.06 -16.95
N ILE A 7 11.50 12.98 -17.40
CA ILE A 7 12.68 12.95 -16.53
C ILE A 7 12.81 14.29 -15.79
N GLU A 8 12.69 15.41 -16.51
CA GLU A 8 12.75 16.75 -15.94
C GLU A 8 11.63 16.98 -14.92
N ALA A 9 10.40 16.54 -15.23
CA ALA A 9 9.27 16.63 -14.30
C ALA A 9 9.50 15.83 -13.01
N LEU A 10 10.05 14.61 -13.10
CA LEU A 10 10.40 13.81 -11.92
C LEU A 10 11.49 14.44 -11.08
N ASN A 11 12.58 14.87 -11.71
CA ASN A 11 13.70 15.51 -11.01
C ASN A 11 13.23 16.77 -10.27
N LYS A 12 12.35 17.56 -10.91
CA LYS A 12 11.74 18.73 -10.27
C LYS A 12 10.86 18.33 -9.08
N ASP A 13 9.95 17.38 -9.24
CA ASP A 13 9.08 16.92 -8.15
C ASP A 13 9.91 16.40 -6.96
N TRP A 14 10.90 15.54 -7.21
CA TRP A 14 11.77 15.00 -6.14
C TRP A 14 12.59 16.06 -5.42
N ALA A 15 12.96 17.15 -6.08
CA ALA A 15 13.74 18.22 -5.49
C ALA A 15 12.89 19.25 -4.71
N GLU A 16 11.68 19.54 -5.18
CA GLU A 16 10.87 20.65 -4.68
C GLU A 16 9.71 20.20 -3.76
N ASN A 17 9.23 18.97 -3.90
CA ASN A 17 8.06 18.50 -3.17
C ASN A 17 8.45 18.05 -1.74
N PRO A 18 7.86 18.64 -0.67
CA PRO A 18 8.19 18.31 0.71
C PRO A 18 7.87 16.85 1.09
N ARG A 19 7.07 16.15 0.28
CA ARG A 19 6.83 14.71 0.42
C ARG A 19 8.13 13.88 0.35
N TRP A 20 9.16 14.40 -0.33
CA TRP A 20 10.40 13.69 -0.64
C TRP A 20 11.64 14.17 0.11
N THR A 21 11.52 15.15 1.02
CA THR A 21 12.66 15.80 1.70
C THR A 21 13.68 14.81 2.29
N ASP A 22 13.22 13.74 2.94
CA ASP A 22 14.10 12.76 3.61
C ASP A 22 14.19 11.42 2.85
N VAL A 23 13.77 11.39 1.58
CA VAL A 23 13.70 10.15 0.78
C VAL A 23 14.91 10.02 -0.13
N LYS A 24 15.76 9.04 0.18
CA LYS A 24 16.91 8.68 -0.68
C LYS A 24 16.50 7.61 -1.70
N ARG A 25 16.95 7.78 -2.94
CA ARG A 25 16.76 6.82 -4.03
C ARG A 25 18.12 6.27 -4.48
N GLY A 26 18.19 4.96 -4.68
CA GLY A 26 19.38 4.26 -5.19
C GLY A 26 19.46 4.21 -6.73
N TYR A 27 18.68 5.03 -7.42
CA TYR A 27 18.51 5.07 -8.87
C TYR A 27 18.09 6.48 -9.31
N SER A 28 18.11 6.75 -10.62
CA SER A 28 17.79 8.07 -11.16
C SER A 28 16.39 8.17 -11.77
N ALA A 29 15.93 9.39 -12.10
CA ALA A 29 14.66 9.60 -12.80
C ALA A 29 14.66 8.97 -14.20
N GLU A 30 15.82 8.92 -14.86
CA GLU A 30 16.04 8.25 -16.14
C GLU A 30 15.74 6.75 -16.03
N ASP A 31 16.17 6.10 -14.95
CA ASP A 31 15.87 4.68 -14.70
C ASP A 31 14.36 4.46 -14.55
N VAL A 32 13.67 5.35 -13.84
CA VAL A 32 12.21 5.27 -13.67
C VAL A 32 11.50 5.40 -15.02
N VAL A 33 11.83 6.44 -15.81
CA VAL A 33 11.20 6.66 -17.13
C VAL A 33 11.54 5.54 -18.12
N ARG A 34 12.72 4.93 -18.01
CA ARG A 34 13.11 3.76 -18.80
C ARG A 34 12.22 2.55 -18.53
N LEU A 35 11.69 2.39 -17.31
CA LEU A 35 10.87 1.25 -16.88
C LEU A 35 9.35 1.51 -16.94
N ARG A 36 8.91 2.74 -17.23
CA ARG A 36 7.50 3.17 -17.21
C ARG A 36 6.61 2.68 -18.34
N GLY A 37 7.19 2.23 -19.45
CA GLY A 37 6.46 2.05 -20.71
C GLY A 37 6.02 3.38 -21.32
N SER A 38 5.34 3.32 -22.48
CA SER A 38 4.87 4.52 -23.20
C SER A 38 3.52 5.05 -22.73
N VAL A 39 2.76 4.25 -21.99
CA VAL A 39 1.43 4.58 -21.47
C VAL A 39 1.41 4.28 -19.98
N GLN A 40 0.95 5.24 -19.18
CA GLN A 40 0.83 5.12 -17.73
C GLN A 40 -0.65 4.99 -17.38
N PRO A 41 -1.11 3.81 -16.90
CA PRO A 41 -2.44 3.69 -16.31
C PRO A 41 -2.54 4.55 -15.05
N GLU A 42 -3.71 5.13 -14.81
CA GLU A 42 -3.99 5.88 -13.59
C GLU A 42 -4.41 4.95 -12.45
N TYR A 43 -3.83 5.14 -11.26
CA TYR A 43 -4.09 4.33 -10.06
C TYR A 43 -4.81 5.15 -9.00
N THR A 44 -6.03 5.60 -9.31
CA THR A 44 -6.78 6.61 -8.54
C THR A 44 -6.87 6.31 -7.05
N TYR A 45 -7.24 5.07 -6.66
CA TYR A 45 -7.38 4.72 -5.24
C TYR A 45 -6.05 4.73 -4.50
N ALA A 46 -4.98 4.21 -5.11
CA ALA A 46 -3.66 4.22 -4.50
C ALA A 46 -3.12 5.65 -4.34
N LYS A 47 -3.30 6.50 -5.36
CA LYS A 47 -2.85 7.90 -5.33
C LYS A 47 -3.58 8.70 -4.26
N LYS A 48 -4.92 8.73 -4.31
CA LYS A 48 -5.73 9.46 -3.31
C LYS A 48 -5.54 8.90 -1.90
N GLY A 49 -5.43 7.57 -1.78
CA GLY A 49 -5.17 6.92 -0.50
C GLY A 49 -3.80 7.31 0.06
N ALA A 50 -2.75 7.29 -0.76
CA ALA A 50 -1.39 7.65 -0.32
C ALA A 50 -1.29 9.13 0.08
N GLU A 51 -1.92 10.03 -0.67
CA GLU A 51 -2.01 11.46 -0.35
C GLU A 51 -2.75 11.66 0.99
N LYS A 52 -3.95 11.08 1.14
CA LYS A 52 -4.73 11.14 2.39
C LYS A 52 -3.97 10.55 3.57
N LEU A 53 -3.29 9.41 3.39
CA LEU A 53 -2.51 8.78 4.45
C LEU A 53 -1.34 9.67 4.89
N TRP A 54 -0.67 10.32 3.93
CA TRP A 54 0.40 11.26 4.21
C TRP A 54 -0.09 12.43 5.08
N ASP A 55 -1.21 13.03 4.72
CA ASP A 55 -1.80 14.15 5.48
C ASP A 55 -2.17 13.73 6.91
N LEU A 56 -2.81 12.56 7.06
CA LEU A 56 -3.17 12.01 8.37
C LEU A 56 -1.93 11.80 9.28
N VAL A 57 -0.84 11.22 8.76
CA VAL A 57 0.38 10.99 9.57
C VAL A 57 1.18 12.26 9.80
N ARG A 58 0.90 13.34 9.07
CA ARG A 58 1.56 14.65 9.19
C ARG A 58 0.85 15.63 10.11
N GLY A 59 -0.33 15.27 10.63
CA GLY A 59 -1.01 16.05 11.66
C GLY A 59 -2.53 16.10 11.53
N ASP A 60 -3.09 15.68 10.39
CA ASP A 60 -4.53 15.83 10.14
C ASP A 60 -5.38 14.76 10.83
N ALA A 61 -4.76 13.74 11.43
CA ALA A 61 -5.48 12.72 12.21
C ALA A 61 -6.19 13.34 13.42
N LYS A 62 -7.45 12.95 13.64
CA LYS A 62 -8.34 13.51 14.69
C LYS A 62 -7.74 13.46 16.10
N LYS A 63 -6.89 12.47 16.39
CA LYS A 63 -6.29 12.25 17.71
C LYS A 63 -4.82 12.66 17.79
N GLY A 64 -4.28 13.26 16.73
CA GLY A 64 -2.83 13.49 16.57
C GLY A 64 -2.03 12.22 16.22
N TYR A 65 -2.71 11.09 16.02
CA TYR A 65 -2.13 9.84 15.53
C TYR A 65 -3.20 9.02 14.79
N VAL A 66 -2.75 8.14 13.90
CA VAL A 66 -3.61 7.19 13.17
C VAL A 66 -3.51 5.83 13.82
N ASN A 67 -4.61 5.34 14.40
CA ASN A 67 -4.73 3.95 14.82
C ASN A 67 -5.62 3.18 13.85
N CYS A 68 -5.27 1.90 13.65
CA CYS A 68 -5.97 1.01 12.73
C CYS A 68 -6.42 -0.26 13.47
N MET A 69 -7.30 -1.01 12.81
CA MET A 69 -7.61 -2.39 13.16
C MET A 69 -7.44 -3.27 11.93
N GLY A 70 -6.98 -4.51 12.13
CA GLY A 70 -6.85 -5.49 11.04
C GLY A 70 -8.21 -5.82 10.43
N ALA A 71 -8.34 -5.70 9.10
CA ALA A 71 -9.55 -6.08 8.36
C ALA A 71 -9.23 -7.16 7.31
N ILE A 72 -9.92 -8.30 7.39
CA ILE A 72 -9.83 -9.42 6.43
C ILE A 72 -11.06 -9.57 5.56
N THR A 73 -12.00 -8.63 5.62
CA THR A 73 -13.12 -8.58 4.68
C THR A 73 -13.44 -7.12 4.36
N GLY A 74 -14.02 -6.88 3.18
CA GLY A 74 -14.53 -5.56 2.84
C GLY A 74 -15.64 -5.08 3.79
N GLY A 75 -16.44 -6.01 4.33
CA GLY A 75 -17.47 -5.69 5.33
C GLY A 75 -16.89 -5.16 6.64
N GLN A 76 -15.84 -5.80 7.17
CA GLN A 76 -15.12 -5.28 8.35
C GLN A 76 -14.58 -3.88 8.10
N ALA A 77 -13.88 -3.67 6.99
CA ALA A 77 -13.32 -2.36 6.65
C ALA A 77 -14.40 -1.28 6.50
N MET A 78 -15.52 -1.59 5.83
CA MET A 78 -16.66 -0.67 5.69
C MET A 78 -17.28 -0.29 7.04
N GLN A 79 -17.40 -1.24 7.97
CA GLN A 79 -17.88 -0.94 9.32
C GLN A 79 -16.87 -0.10 10.12
N GLN A 80 -15.57 -0.34 9.95
CA GLN A 80 -14.53 0.51 10.55
C GLN A 80 -14.62 1.96 10.06
N ALA A 81 -14.89 2.18 8.77
CA ALA A 81 -15.13 3.51 8.22
C ALA A 81 -16.37 4.19 8.85
N LYS A 82 -17.49 3.47 8.96
CA LYS A 82 -18.68 3.96 9.66
C LYS A 82 -18.43 4.27 11.14
N ALA A 83 -17.55 3.52 11.78
CA ALA A 83 -17.16 3.73 13.17
C ALA A 83 -16.17 4.90 13.36
N GLY A 84 -15.72 5.54 12.28
CA GLY A 84 -14.84 6.70 12.33
C GLY A 84 -13.35 6.40 12.41
N ILE A 85 -12.92 5.17 12.09
CA ILE A 85 -11.50 4.84 11.87
C ILE A 85 -10.99 5.60 10.64
N GLU A 86 -9.73 6.03 10.69
CA GLU A 86 -9.14 6.94 9.70
C GLU A 86 -8.26 6.21 8.67
N ALA A 87 -7.87 4.96 8.94
CA ALA A 87 -7.10 4.11 8.03
C ALA A 87 -7.34 2.62 8.33
N ILE A 88 -7.21 1.78 7.30
CA ILE A 88 -7.33 0.32 7.43
C ILE A 88 -5.96 -0.31 7.50
N TYR A 89 -5.77 -1.27 8.41
CA TYR A 89 -4.63 -2.16 8.38
C TYR A 89 -5.05 -3.50 7.76
N LEU A 90 -4.27 -3.99 6.80
CA LEU A 90 -4.48 -5.30 6.18
C LEU A 90 -3.30 -6.20 6.53
N SER A 91 -3.53 -7.09 7.49
CA SER A 91 -2.51 -7.98 8.07
C SER A 91 -2.23 -9.19 7.19
N GLY A 92 -0.96 -9.48 6.92
CA GLY A 92 -0.52 -10.70 6.23
C GLY A 92 -0.85 -11.96 7.04
N TRP A 93 -0.71 -11.89 8.37
CA TRP A 93 -1.10 -12.97 9.29
C TRP A 93 -2.58 -13.35 9.14
N GLN A 94 -3.48 -12.35 9.14
CA GLN A 94 -4.92 -12.66 9.05
C GLN A 94 -5.29 -13.17 7.63
N VAL A 95 -4.59 -12.71 6.59
CA VAL A 95 -4.73 -13.25 5.23
C VAL A 95 -4.24 -14.71 5.16
N ALA A 96 -3.09 -15.03 5.76
CA ALA A 96 -2.61 -16.41 5.89
C ALA A 96 -3.64 -17.30 6.59
N ALA A 97 -4.25 -16.80 7.67
CA ALA A 97 -5.22 -17.57 8.45
C ALA A 97 -6.54 -17.80 7.69
N ASP A 98 -7.12 -16.78 7.04
CA ASP A 98 -8.52 -16.87 6.58
C ASP A 98 -8.88 -15.93 5.40
N GLY A 99 -7.89 -15.43 4.65
CA GLY A 99 -8.15 -14.45 3.57
C GLY A 99 -7.34 -14.66 2.29
N ASN A 100 -6.61 -15.76 2.17
CA ASN A 100 -5.70 -16.00 1.05
C ASN A 100 -6.37 -16.68 -0.14
N THR A 101 -5.74 -16.55 -1.32
CA THR A 101 -6.21 -17.12 -2.59
C THR A 101 -5.96 -18.62 -2.72
N SER A 102 -5.24 -19.23 -1.78
CA SER A 102 -5.03 -20.69 -1.73
C SER A 102 -6.14 -21.43 -0.97
N GLU A 103 -7.15 -20.71 -0.46
CA GLU A 103 -8.34 -21.27 0.20
C GLU A 103 -7.99 -22.24 1.35
N THR A 104 -6.86 -21.98 2.01
CA THR A 104 -6.30 -22.85 3.03
C THR A 104 -5.89 -22.02 4.24
N MET A 105 -6.18 -22.51 5.44
CA MET A 105 -5.69 -21.90 6.68
C MET A 105 -4.19 -22.15 6.84
N TYR A 106 -3.40 -21.09 6.91
CA TYR A 106 -1.95 -21.15 7.12
C TYR A 106 -1.51 -20.43 8.40
N PRO A 107 -0.38 -20.86 9.02
CA PRO A 107 0.36 -20.01 9.92
C PRO A 107 1.04 -18.86 9.14
N ASP A 108 1.44 -17.84 9.88
CA ASP A 108 2.15 -16.68 9.34
C ASP A 108 3.64 -16.97 9.05
N GLN A 109 3.86 -17.63 7.92
CA GLN A 109 5.17 -18.05 7.41
C GLN A 109 5.30 -17.86 5.88
N SER A 110 4.61 -16.87 5.30
CA SER A 110 4.64 -16.57 3.86
C SER A 110 4.29 -17.75 2.94
N LEU A 111 3.41 -18.66 3.38
CA LEU A 111 3.04 -19.88 2.63
C LEU A 111 2.00 -19.62 1.54
N TYR A 112 1.17 -18.60 1.72
CA TYR A 112 0.09 -18.28 0.80
C TYR A 112 0.60 -17.65 -0.50
N ALA A 113 -0.20 -17.70 -1.56
CA ALA A 113 0.19 -17.12 -2.84
C ALA A 113 0.36 -15.58 -2.77
N TYR A 114 1.43 -15.06 -3.38
CA TYR A 114 1.87 -13.66 -3.27
C TYR A 114 0.81 -12.60 -3.65
N ASP A 115 -0.22 -12.99 -4.42
CA ASP A 115 -1.31 -12.12 -4.86
C ASP A 115 -2.48 -12.02 -3.87
N SER A 116 -2.42 -12.76 -2.75
CA SER A 116 -3.48 -12.82 -1.73
C SER A 116 -3.76 -11.47 -1.09
N VAL A 117 -2.74 -10.79 -0.55
CA VAL A 117 -2.92 -9.48 0.07
C VAL A 117 -3.39 -8.43 -0.95
N PRO A 118 -2.80 -8.30 -2.17
CA PRO A 118 -3.36 -7.45 -3.22
C PRO A 118 -4.84 -7.74 -3.54
N THR A 119 -5.24 -9.01 -3.56
CA THR A 119 -6.64 -9.39 -3.77
C THR A 119 -7.54 -8.87 -2.65
N MET A 120 -7.07 -8.92 -1.40
CA MET A 120 -7.79 -8.39 -0.25
C MET A 120 -7.86 -6.85 -0.25
N VAL A 121 -6.81 -6.15 -0.66
CA VAL A 121 -6.84 -4.69 -0.91
C VAL A 121 -7.93 -4.35 -1.92
N ARG A 122 -7.99 -5.06 -3.06
CA ARG A 122 -9.05 -4.86 -4.07
C ARG A 122 -10.45 -5.09 -3.51
N ARG A 123 -10.64 -6.13 -2.69
CA ARG A 123 -11.93 -6.45 -2.06
C ARG A 123 -12.39 -5.33 -1.11
N ILE A 124 -11.47 -4.78 -0.31
CA ILE A 124 -11.77 -3.66 0.59
C ILE A 124 -12.15 -2.41 -0.21
N ASN A 125 -11.35 -2.02 -1.20
CA ASN A 125 -11.67 -0.87 -2.07
C ASN A 125 -13.00 -1.05 -2.83
N SER A 126 -13.35 -2.27 -3.22
CA SER A 126 -14.64 -2.56 -3.86
C SER A 126 -15.83 -2.39 -2.90
N ALA A 127 -15.65 -2.76 -1.62
CA ALA A 127 -16.66 -2.53 -0.59
C ALA A 127 -16.83 -1.03 -0.27
N PHE A 128 -15.72 -0.29 -0.17
CA PHE A 128 -15.75 1.17 -0.04
C PHE A 128 -16.47 1.83 -1.21
N LYS A 129 -16.12 1.46 -2.44
CA LYS A 129 -16.78 1.96 -3.65
C LYS A 129 -18.29 1.73 -3.61
N ARG A 130 -18.75 0.53 -3.24
CA ARG A 130 -20.19 0.25 -3.16
C ARG A 130 -20.88 1.08 -2.07
N ALA A 131 -20.24 1.24 -0.92
CA ALA A 131 -20.80 2.04 0.18
C ALA A 131 -20.89 3.53 -0.20
N ASP A 132 -19.86 4.05 -0.88
CA ASP A 132 -19.82 5.39 -1.46
C ASP A 132 -20.89 5.59 -2.53
N GLU A 133 -21.03 4.67 -3.49
CA GLU A 133 -22.09 4.70 -4.51
C GLU A 133 -23.50 4.76 -3.89
N ILE A 134 -23.73 4.03 -2.78
CA ILE A 134 -25.00 4.08 -2.05
C ILE A 134 -25.21 5.46 -1.42
N GLN A 135 -24.18 6.00 -0.75
CA GLN A 135 -24.23 7.34 -0.14
C GLN A 135 -24.49 8.42 -1.19
N TRP A 136 -23.74 8.40 -2.29
CA TRP A 136 -23.86 9.34 -3.40
C TRP A 136 -25.24 9.26 -4.06
N SER A 137 -25.80 8.06 -4.24
CA SER A 137 -27.14 7.88 -4.81
C SER A 137 -28.28 8.44 -3.95
N ARG A 138 -28.01 8.72 -2.68
CA ARG A 138 -28.94 9.31 -1.71
C ARG A 138 -28.74 10.82 -1.55
N ASP A 139 -27.87 11.42 -2.37
CA ASP A 139 -27.53 12.84 -2.31
C ASP A 139 -27.00 13.28 -0.92
N ILE A 140 -26.25 12.39 -0.26
CA ILE A 140 -25.55 12.69 1.00
C ILE A 140 -24.16 13.18 0.63
N ASN A 141 -23.93 14.49 0.75
CA ASN A 141 -22.72 15.17 0.31
C ASN A 141 -21.71 15.36 1.46
N PRO A 142 -20.42 15.61 1.16
CA PRO A 142 -19.44 15.98 2.17
C PRO A 142 -19.91 17.18 3.00
N GLY A 143 -20.05 16.98 4.32
CA GLY A 143 -20.53 17.98 5.26
C GLY A 143 -21.96 17.75 5.76
N ASP A 144 -22.74 16.91 5.07
CA ASP A 144 -24.10 16.56 5.49
C ASP A 144 -24.11 15.63 6.70
N GLU A 145 -25.20 15.68 7.48
CA GLU A 145 -25.42 14.73 8.57
C GLU A 145 -25.48 13.30 8.01
N GLY A 146 -24.66 12.41 8.58
CA GLY A 146 -24.57 11.01 8.14
C GLY A 146 -23.61 10.75 6.99
N HIS A 147 -22.91 11.76 6.47
CA HIS A 147 -21.81 11.55 5.51
C HIS A 147 -20.65 10.76 6.12
N VAL A 148 -20.17 9.76 5.39
CA VAL A 148 -18.97 8.97 5.71
C VAL A 148 -18.01 9.04 4.53
N ASP A 149 -16.76 9.37 4.80
CA ASP A 149 -15.68 9.19 3.82
C ASP A 149 -15.24 7.72 3.81
N TYR A 150 -15.78 6.94 2.87
CA TYR A 150 -15.53 5.51 2.81
C TYR A 150 -14.15 5.15 2.27
N PHE A 151 -13.53 5.99 1.44
CA PHE A 151 -12.23 5.68 0.83
C PHE A 151 -11.10 5.96 1.81
N LEU A 152 -11.03 5.13 2.87
CA LEU A 152 -9.94 5.15 3.84
C LEU A 152 -8.65 4.61 3.20
N PRO A 153 -7.48 5.17 3.55
CA PRO A 153 -6.21 4.62 3.12
C PRO A 153 -5.98 3.23 3.72
N ILE A 154 -5.49 2.31 2.89
CA ILE A 154 -5.18 0.93 3.29
C ILE A 154 -3.65 0.80 3.42
N VAL A 155 -3.18 0.43 4.60
CA VAL A 155 -1.79 0.03 4.86
C VAL A 155 -1.73 -1.49 4.81
N ALA A 156 -1.00 -2.04 3.84
CA ALA A 156 -0.97 -3.47 3.56
C ALA A 156 0.39 -4.12 3.90
N ASP A 157 0.32 -5.35 4.39
CA ASP A 157 1.47 -6.20 4.68
C ASP A 157 2.05 -6.82 3.40
N ALA A 158 3.31 -6.55 3.09
CA ALA A 158 4.02 -7.17 1.97
C ALA A 158 5.01 -8.26 2.43
N GLU A 159 4.93 -8.70 3.68
CA GLU A 159 5.83 -9.69 4.27
C GLU A 159 7.30 -9.26 4.08
N ALA A 160 8.17 -10.21 3.77
CA ALA A 160 9.53 -9.95 3.29
C ALA A 160 9.62 -9.88 1.74
N GLY A 161 8.50 -9.66 1.04
CA GLY A 161 8.46 -9.53 -0.42
C GLY A 161 8.49 -10.84 -1.21
N PHE A 162 8.18 -12.00 -0.59
CA PHE A 162 8.03 -13.31 -1.24
C PHE A 162 9.23 -13.80 -2.08
N GLY A 163 10.44 -13.32 -1.78
CA GLY A 163 11.65 -13.72 -2.49
C GLY A 163 12.70 -12.62 -2.55
N GLY A 164 13.21 -12.36 -3.76
CA GLY A 164 14.23 -11.35 -4.04
C GLY A 164 13.65 -9.98 -4.38
N VAL A 165 14.51 -9.09 -4.89
CA VAL A 165 14.13 -7.70 -5.23
C VAL A 165 13.05 -7.61 -6.32
N LEU A 166 13.05 -8.52 -7.29
CA LEU A 166 12.03 -8.55 -8.36
C LEU A 166 10.66 -8.98 -7.82
N ASN A 167 10.63 -9.91 -6.86
CA ASN A 167 9.39 -10.30 -6.18
C ASN A 167 8.82 -9.11 -5.39
N ALA A 168 9.67 -8.39 -4.64
CA ALA A 168 9.27 -7.19 -3.91
C ALA A 168 8.74 -6.09 -4.85
N PHE A 169 9.42 -5.87 -6.00
CA PHE A 169 9.01 -4.91 -7.02
C PHE A 169 7.62 -5.23 -7.60
N GLU A 170 7.38 -6.48 -8.03
CA GLU A 170 6.08 -6.88 -8.56
C GLU A 170 4.98 -6.89 -7.50
N LEU A 171 5.29 -7.26 -6.25
CA LEU A 171 4.33 -7.19 -5.16
C LEU A 171 3.89 -5.73 -4.90
N MET A 172 4.83 -4.79 -4.83
CA MET A 172 4.50 -3.38 -4.67
C MET A 172 3.61 -2.89 -5.82
N LYS A 173 3.91 -3.30 -7.05
CA LYS A 173 3.06 -2.96 -8.21
C LYS A 173 1.65 -3.49 -8.05
N ASN A 174 1.50 -4.74 -7.61
CA ASN A 174 0.20 -5.35 -7.38
C ASN A 174 -0.56 -4.67 -6.23
N MET A 175 0.11 -4.24 -5.16
CA MET A 175 -0.51 -3.47 -4.07
C MET A 175 -1.04 -2.12 -4.57
N ILE A 176 -0.26 -1.39 -5.37
CA ILE A 176 -0.68 -0.10 -5.95
C ILE A 176 -1.83 -0.30 -6.93
N ALA A 177 -1.72 -1.28 -7.84
CA ALA A 177 -2.79 -1.60 -8.78
C ALA A 177 -4.10 -1.99 -8.06
N ALA A 178 -3.99 -2.58 -6.87
CA ALA A 178 -5.12 -2.90 -6.01
C ALA A 178 -5.69 -1.70 -5.23
N GLY A 179 -4.95 -0.59 -5.14
CA GLY A 179 -5.36 0.62 -4.44
C GLY A 179 -4.84 0.74 -3.01
N ALA A 180 -3.68 0.16 -2.67
CA ALA A 180 -3.04 0.35 -1.37
C ALA A 180 -2.46 1.77 -1.24
N ALA A 181 -2.59 2.37 -0.06
CA ALA A 181 -2.06 3.70 0.26
C ALA A 181 -0.64 3.63 0.84
N GLY A 182 -0.37 2.59 1.63
CA GLY A 182 0.94 2.31 2.21
C GLY A 182 1.21 0.81 2.21
N VAL A 183 2.48 0.44 2.15
CA VAL A 183 2.92 -0.96 2.12
C VAL A 183 4.15 -1.12 3.00
N HIS A 184 4.13 -2.05 3.94
CA HIS A 184 5.29 -2.32 4.79
C HIS A 184 6.00 -3.62 4.39
N TYR A 185 7.33 -3.60 4.45
CA TYR A 185 8.21 -4.76 4.24
C TYR A 185 9.02 -5.03 5.51
N GLU A 186 9.30 -6.30 5.79
CA GLU A 186 10.17 -6.71 6.90
C GLU A 186 11.50 -7.33 6.43
N ASP A 187 12.47 -7.39 7.34
CA ASP A 187 13.85 -7.82 7.11
C ASP A 187 14.13 -9.28 7.53
N GLN A 188 13.09 -10.10 7.63
CA GLN A 188 13.24 -11.54 7.79
C GLN A 188 13.52 -12.22 6.45
N LEU A 189 14.18 -13.37 6.48
CA LEU A 189 14.36 -14.21 5.30
C LEU A 189 13.01 -14.82 4.88
N ALA A 190 12.53 -14.45 3.68
CA ALA A 190 11.19 -14.80 3.20
C ALA A 190 10.85 -16.30 3.29
N ALA A 191 11.80 -17.19 2.99
CA ALA A 191 11.60 -18.63 2.99
C ALA A 191 11.41 -19.25 4.39
N VAL A 192 11.80 -18.53 5.44
CA VAL A 192 11.66 -18.95 6.85
C VAL A 192 11.04 -17.83 7.69
N LYS A 193 10.24 -16.98 7.03
CA LYS A 193 9.54 -15.86 7.67
C LYS A 193 8.66 -16.39 8.78
N LYS A 194 8.56 -15.62 9.88
CA LYS A 194 7.67 -15.92 10.99
C LYS A 194 7.01 -14.66 11.50
N CYS A 195 5.81 -14.80 12.05
CA CYS A 195 5.17 -13.74 12.84
C CYS A 195 6.14 -13.17 13.88
N GLY A 196 6.10 -11.84 14.07
CA GLY A 196 6.99 -11.11 14.98
C GLY A 196 7.01 -11.63 16.43
N HIS A 197 5.93 -12.28 16.87
CA HIS A 197 5.78 -12.85 18.21
C HIS A 197 6.24 -14.32 18.34
N MET A 198 6.61 -14.97 17.23
CA MET A 198 7.10 -16.35 17.22
C MET A 198 8.63 -16.41 17.34
N GLY A 199 9.15 -17.44 18.01
CA GLY A 199 10.59 -17.71 18.10
C GLY A 199 11.22 -18.22 16.80
N GLY A 200 12.54 -18.05 16.67
CA GLY A 200 13.31 -18.57 15.54
C GLY A 200 13.13 -17.79 14.22
N LYS A 201 12.95 -16.47 14.32
CA LYS A 201 13.05 -15.53 13.19
C LYS A 201 14.51 -15.47 12.72
N VAL A 202 14.71 -15.30 11.41
CA VAL A 202 16.04 -15.20 10.80
C VAL A 202 16.08 -13.91 10.00
N LEU A 203 17.00 -13.01 10.34
CA LEU A 203 17.19 -11.75 9.63
C LEU A 203 18.04 -11.95 8.38
N VAL A 204 17.77 -11.14 7.36
CA VAL A 204 18.73 -10.92 6.26
C VAL A 204 19.74 -9.84 6.64
N PRO A 205 20.88 -9.73 5.94
CA PRO A 205 21.77 -8.58 6.06
C PRO A 205 21.01 -7.26 5.80
N THR A 206 21.37 -6.19 6.52
CA THR A 206 20.75 -4.86 6.35
C THR A 206 20.76 -4.38 4.90
N GLN A 207 21.83 -4.67 4.15
CA GLN A 207 21.90 -4.32 2.73
C GLN A 207 20.79 -4.98 1.92
N GLU A 208 20.44 -6.24 2.18
CA GLU A 208 19.36 -6.94 1.48
C GLU A 208 17.99 -6.33 1.81
N ALA A 209 17.75 -5.99 3.08
CA ALA A 209 16.52 -5.28 3.47
C ALA A 209 16.41 -3.92 2.76
N VAL A 210 17.50 -3.15 2.72
CA VAL A 210 17.55 -1.87 1.99
C VAL A 210 17.28 -2.07 0.49
N GLN A 211 17.82 -3.12 -0.13
CA GLN A 211 17.53 -3.40 -1.55
C GLN A 211 16.04 -3.68 -1.81
N LYS A 212 15.33 -4.31 -0.87
CA LYS A 212 13.87 -4.48 -0.98
C LYS A 212 13.11 -3.16 -0.88
N LEU A 213 13.51 -2.27 0.03
CA LEU A 213 12.92 -0.93 0.15
C LEU A 213 13.16 -0.08 -1.11
N ILE A 214 14.37 -0.17 -1.70
CA ILE A 214 14.69 0.47 -2.98
C ILE A 214 13.80 -0.09 -4.10
N ALA A 215 13.61 -1.41 -4.17
CA ALA A 215 12.75 -2.05 -5.16
C ALA A 215 11.28 -1.62 -5.00
N ALA A 216 10.76 -1.55 -3.77
CA ALA A 216 9.41 -1.07 -3.49
C ALA A 216 9.24 0.42 -3.88
N ARG A 217 10.18 1.29 -3.51
CA ARG A 217 10.13 2.71 -3.92
C ARG A 217 10.21 2.84 -5.45
N LEU A 218 11.03 2.03 -6.13
CA LEU A 218 11.17 2.05 -7.58
C LEU A 218 9.86 1.67 -8.27
N ALA A 219 9.17 0.64 -7.76
CA ALA A 219 7.85 0.26 -8.26
C ALA A 219 6.83 1.41 -8.12
N ALA A 220 6.81 2.10 -6.97
CA ALA A 220 5.93 3.24 -6.75
C ALA A 220 6.23 4.43 -7.69
N ASP A 221 7.51 4.77 -7.87
CA ASP A 221 7.93 5.83 -8.78
C ASP A 221 7.64 5.47 -10.26
N VAL A 222 7.79 4.20 -10.65
CA VAL A 222 7.43 3.68 -11.98
C VAL A 222 5.91 3.80 -12.20
N MET A 223 5.10 3.47 -11.20
CA MET A 223 3.64 3.60 -11.30
C MET A 223 3.13 5.03 -11.12
N GLY A 224 3.99 5.98 -10.76
CA GLY A 224 3.61 7.38 -10.58
C GLY A 224 2.71 7.62 -9.37
N VAL A 225 2.85 6.83 -8.31
CA VAL A 225 2.02 6.91 -7.10
C VAL A 225 2.89 7.19 -5.87
N PRO A 226 2.54 8.17 -5.01
CA PRO A 226 3.36 8.54 -3.86
C PRO A 226 3.15 7.62 -2.63
N THR A 227 3.00 6.31 -2.86
CA THR A 227 2.71 5.29 -1.84
C THR A 227 3.67 5.38 -0.65
N LEU A 228 3.14 5.25 0.56
CA LEU A 228 3.97 5.17 1.77
C LEU A 228 4.67 3.81 1.81
N VAL A 229 5.98 3.83 2.08
CA VAL A 229 6.82 2.65 2.27
C VAL A 229 7.47 2.80 3.63
#